data_AF-A0A4Q5YTR2-F1
#
_entry.id   AF-A0A4Q5YTR2-F1
#
_cell.length_a   1.000
_cell.length_b   1.000
_cell.length_c   1.000
_cell.angle_alpha   90.00
_cell.angle_beta   90.00
_cell.angle_gamma   90.00
#
_symmetry.space_group_name_H-M   'P 1'
#
loop_
_entity.id
_entity.type
_entity.pdbx_description
1 polymer ?
#
loop_
_entity_poly.entity_id
_entity_poly.type
_entity_poly.pdbx_seq_one_letter_code
_entity_poly.pdbx_strand_id
1 'polypeptide(L)'
;MSYLTPERLAPLRDRSVTLYPDASTNGVAFEKWSQRAEELNARGFKIKVSDFMEKGTTTEQKEQGFDLADFILSEWPGYPPDWDIEPGSLPTTRLVQSPTAADWSEIAPAEKVLRTVPIEREG
;
A
#
# COMPACT_ATOMS: atom_id res chain seq x y z
N MET A 1 8.24 19.06 9.53
CA MET A 1 7.19 19.40 8.54
C MET A 1 6.02 18.47 8.77
N SER A 2 4.95 18.89 9.45
CA SER A 2 3.75 18.07 9.66
C SER A 2 2.78 18.28 8.50
N TYR A 3 2.44 17.22 7.76
CA TYR A 3 1.51 17.28 6.63
C TYR A 3 0.03 17.42 7.05
N LEU A 4 -0.23 17.38 8.36
CA LEU A 4 -1.54 17.61 8.97
C LEU A 4 -1.85 19.12 9.03
N THR A 5 -2.22 19.70 7.89
CA THR A 5 -2.70 21.08 7.80
C THR A 5 -4.23 21.13 7.72
N PRO A 6 -4.87 22.15 8.34
CA PRO A 6 -6.32 22.30 8.29
C PRO A 6 -6.86 22.47 6.86
N GLU A 7 -6.05 23.00 5.95
CA GLU A 7 -6.40 23.18 4.53
C GLU A 7 -6.61 21.83 3.83
N ARG A 8 -5.74 20.85 4.09
CA ARG A 8 -5.86 19.50 3.51
C ARG A 8 -6.98 18.70 4.14
N LEU A 9 -7.30 19.01 5.40
CA LEU A 9 -8.37 18.35 6.14
C LEU A 9 -9.74 19.02 5.93
N ALA A 10 -9.79 20.20 5.32
CA ALA A 10 -11.04 20.94 5.07
C ALA A 10 -12.13 20.08 4.38
N PRO A 11 -11.84 19.21 3.40
CA PRO A 11 -12.85 18.32 2.80
C PRO A 11 -13.36 17.22 3.75
N LEU A 12 -12.63 16.94 4.82
CA LEU A 12 -12.91 15.88 5.79
C LEU A 12 -13.58 16.41 7.06
N ARG A 13 -14.02 17.68 7.07
CA ARG A 13 -14.56 18.34 8.27
C ARG A 13 -15.77 17.64 8.89
N ASP A 14 -16.64 17.11 8.04
CA ASP A 14 -17.84 16.38 8.47
C ASP A 14 -17.61 14.86 8.64
N ARG A 15 -16.39 14.37 8.38
CA ARG A 15 -16.06 12.94 8.44
C ARG A 15 -15.26 12.62 9.71
N SER A 16 -15.45 11.42 10.24
CA SER A 16 -14.58 10.87 11.27
C SER A 16 -13.27 10.38 10.65
N VAL A 17 -12.16 10.98 11.04
CA VAL A 17 -10.82 10.60 10.59
C VAL A 17 -10.11 9.86 11.73
N THR A 18 -9.63 8.66 11.46
CA THR A 18 -8.76 7.91 12.39
C THR A 18 -7.35 7.90 11.82
N LEU A 19 -6.39 8.40 12.59
CA LEU A 19 -4.97 8.45 12.24
C LEU A 19 -4.24 7.28 12.89
N TYR A 20 -3.35 6.66 12.14
CA TYR A 20 -2.47 5.60 12.60
C TYR A 20 -1.02 6.11 12.51
N PRO A 21 -0.45 6.60 13.63
CA PRO A 21 0.92 7.11 13.64
C PRO A 21 1.92 5.97 13.62
N ASP A 22 3.07 6.22 13.01
CA ASP A 22 4.23 5.32 12.91
C ASP A 22 4.74 4.82 14.28
N ALA A 23 5.31 3.61 14.32
CA ALA A 23 5.88 3.02 15.53
C ALA A 23 7.22 3.66 15.88
N SER A 24 7.16 4.82 16.52
CA SER A 24 8.33 5.52 17.01
C SER A 24 8.83 4.95 18.34
N THR A 25 10.16 4.90 18.51
CA THR A 25 10.91 4.35 19.67
C THR A 25 10.54 4.90 21.06
N ASN A 26 9.62 5.86 21.17
CA ASN A 26 9.11 6.36 22.46
C ASN A 26 7.69 6.93 22.34
N GLY A 27 6.89 6.52 21.34
CA GLY A 27 5.54 7.08 21.15
C GLY A 27 5.52 8.56 20.77
N VAL A 28 6.68 9.15 20.42
CA VAL A 28 6.81 10.57 20.07
C VAL A 28 5.95 10.92 18.86
N ALA A 29 5.78 9.98 17.92
CA ALA A 29 4.88 10.14 16.79
C ALA A 29 3.42 10.22 17.26
N PHE A 30 2.99 9.31 18.14
CA PHE A 30 1.64 9.30 18.70
C PHE A 30 1.33 10.61 19.46
N GLU A 31 2.24 11.08 20.32
CA GLU A 31 2.04 12.34 21.05
C GLU A 31 1.94 13.54 20.12
N LYS A 32 2.85 13.69 19.16
CA LYS A 32 2.83 14.81 18.20
C LYS A 32 1.55 14.83 17.37
N TRP A 33 1.09 13.66 16.94
CA TRP A 33 -0.12 13.54 16.14
C TRP A 33 -1.37 13.76 17.00
N SER A 34 -1.37 13.32 18.25
CA SER A 34 -2.45 13.55 19.21
C SER A 34 -2.60 15.04 19.52
N GLN A 35 -1.51 15.73 19.84
CA GLN A 35 -1.51 17.17 20.06
C GLN A 35 -2.07 17.91 18.84
N ARG A 36 -1.65 17.51 17.63
CA ARG A 36 -2.13 18.12 16.39
C ARG A 36 -3.61 17.81 16.12
N ALA A 37 -4.06 16.60 16.42
CA ALA A 37 -5.45 16.20 16.30
C ALA A 37 -6.34 16.99 17.26
N GLU A 38 -5.90 17.23 18.51
CA GLU A 38 -6.60 18.07 19.47
C GLU A 38 -6.74 19.52 18.97
N GLU A 39 -5.68 20.12 18.45
CA GLU A 39 -5.72 21.47 17.87
C GLU A 39 -6.71 21.59 16.71
N LEU A 40 -6.88 20.52 15.94
CA LEU A 40 -7.82 20.47 14.82
C LEU A 40 -9.24 20.16 15.31
N ASN A 41 -9.40 19.28 16.29
CA ASN A 41 -10.69 19.04 16.92
C ASN A 41 -11.26 20.32 17.56
N ALA A 42 -10.41 21.14 18.17
CA ALA A 42 -10.78 22.47 18.65
C ALA A 42 -11.31 23.41 17.55
N ARG A 43 -10.93 23.17 16.29
CA ARG A 43 -11.40 23.90 15.09
C ARG A 43 -12.63 23.25 14.43
N GLY A 44 -13.24 22.26 15.07
CA GLY A 44 -14.45 21.58 14.63
C GLY A 44 -14.24 20.34 13.74
N PHE A 45 -13.03 19.79 13.68
CA PHE A 45 -12.78 18.51 13.02
C PHE A 45 -13.10 17.32 13.95
N LYS A 46 -13.25 16.11 13.39
CA LYS A 46 -13.49 14.87 14.14
C LYS A 46 -12.36 13.87 13.91
N ILE A 47 -11.21 14.13 14.52
CA ILE A 47 -9.98 13.36 14.36
C ILE A 47 -9.72 12.53 15.62
N LYS A 48 -9.43 11.24 15.43
CA LYS A 48 -8.97 10.33 16.48
C LYS A 48 -7.59 9.81 16.10
N VAL A 49 -6.73 9.61 17.09
CA VAL A 49 -5.43 8.96 16.90
C VAL A 49 -5.50 7.58 17.53
N SER A 50 -5.10 6.55 16.79
CA SER A 50 -5.09 5.18 17.25
C SER A 50 -3.80 4.88 18.01
N ASP A 51 -3.95 4.21 19.16
CA ASP A 51 -2.89 3.68 20.01
C ASP A 51 -2.47 2.25 19.62
N PHE A 52 -2.94 1.76 18.45
CA PHE A 52 -2.72 0.41 17.98
C PHE A 52 -1.23 0.05 17.88
N MET A 53 -0.43 0.94 17.26
CA MET A 53 1.01 0.70 17.15
C MET A 53 1.70 0.79 18.51
N GLU A 54 1.31 1.72 19.39
CA GLU A 54 1.92 1.90 20.71
C GLU A 54 1.78 0.65 21.60
N LYS A 55 0.64 -0.04 21.51
CA LYS A 55 0.36 -1.28 22.25
C LYS A 55 0.81 -2.55 21.53
N GLY A 56 0.89 -2.50 20.20
CA GLY A 56 1.17 -3.65 19.34
C GLY A 56 2.64 -3.86 18.97
N THR A 57 3.51 -2.86 19.16
CA THR A 57 4.94 -2.95 18.81
C THR A 57 5.85 -3.17 20.02
N THR A 58 6.79 -4.10 19.90
CA THR A 58 7.92 -4.23 20.82
C THR A 58 8.97 -3.14 20.57
N THR A 59 9.86 -2.91 21.53
CA THR A 59 10.93 -1.91 21.43
C THR A 59 11.79 -2.13 20.18
N GLU A 60 12.07 -3.40 19.83
CA GLU A 60 12.85 -3.78 18.65
C GLU A 60 12.13 -3.43 17.35
N GLN A 61 10.81 -3.63 17.28
CA GLN A 61 10.00 -3.25 16.10
C GLN A 61 9.96 -1.72 15.93
N LYS A 62 9.92 -0.98 17.05
CA LYS A 62 10.00 0.49 17.03
C LYS A 62 11.37 1.01 16.61
N GLU A 63 12.44 0.27 16.86
CA GLU A 63 13.79 0.60 16.34
C GLU A 63 13.93 0.27 14.86
N GLN A 64 13.25 -0.78 14.39
CA GLN A 64 13.21 -1.16 12.97
C GLN A 64 12.32 -0.26 12.13
N GLY A 65 11.48 0.58 12.75
CA GLY A 65 10.58 1.50 12.05
C GLY A 65 9.37 0.79 11.44
N PHE A 66 8.86 -0.25 12.13
CA PHE A 66 7.66 -0.98 11.71
C PHE A 66 6.48 -0.02 11.52
N ASP A 67 5.84 -0.08 10.37
CA ASP A 67 4.64 0.69 10.09
C ASP A 67 3.38 -0.19 10.05
N LEU A 68 2.22 0.42 9.79
CA LEU A 68 0.95 -0.30 9.76
C LEU A 68 0.92 -1.33 8.63
N ALA A 69 1.62 -1.07 7.52
CA ALA A 69 1.66 -2.00 6.40
C ALA A 69 2.41 -3.26 6.81
N ASP A 70 3.54 -3.15 7.52
CA ASP A 70 4.29 -4.34 7.99
C ASP A 70 3.42 -5.28 8.83
N PHE A 71 2.57 -4.73 9.71
CA PHE A 71 1.60 -5.49 10.50
C PHE A 71 0.50 -6.16 9.66
N ILE A 72 0.04 -5.51 8.60
CA ILE A 72 -1.01 -6.06 7.73
C ILE A 72 -0.41 -7.12 6.80
N LEU A 73 0.78 -6.87 6.27
CA LEU A 73 1.47 -7.74 5.33
C LEU A 73 1.94 -9.03 6.00
N SER A 74 2.40 -8.98 7.25
CA SER A 74 2.80 -10.19 7.99
C SER A 74 1.66 -11.21 8.15
N GLU A 75 0.42 -10.73 8.22
CA GLU A 75 -0.79 -11.55 8.38
C GLU A 75 -1.42 -11.95 7.03
N TRP A 76 -0.92 -11.46 5.89
CA TRP A 76 -1.51 -11.74 4.59
C TRP A 76 -0.92 -13.01 3.95
N PRO A 77 -1.64 -14.15 3.94
CA PRO A 77 -1.12 -15.42 3.39
C PRO A 77 -0.86 -15.41 1.88
N GLY A 78 -1.33 -14.37 1.17
CA GLY A 78 -1.20 -14.24 -0.27
C GLY A 78 -0.24 -13.12 -0.70
N TYR A 79 0.56 -12.56 0.22
CA TYR A 79 1.53 -11.53 -0.12
C TYR A 79 2.58 -12.10 -1.09
N PRO A 80 2.67 -11.62 -2.35
CA PRO A 80 3.64 -12.11 -3.30
C PRO A 80 5.03 -11.65 -2.86
N PRO A 81 5.99 -12.56 -2.57
CA PRO A 81 7.35 -12.17 -2.19
C PRO A 81 8.03 -11.29 -3.25
N ASP A 82 7.57 -11.37 -4.50
CA ASP A 82 8.08 -10.58 -5.62
C ASP A 82 7.77 -9.08 -5.51
N TRP A 83 6.92 -8.66 -4.57
CA TRP A 83 6.59 -7.24 -4.34
C TRP A 83 7.64 -6.51 -3.50
N ASP A 84 8.43 -7.24 -2.71
CA ASP A 84 9.58 -6.69 -1.97
C ASP A 84 10.84 -6.56 -2.83
N ILE A 85 10.76 -6.95 -4.10
CA ILE A 85 11.88 -6.87 -5.03
C ILE A 85 12.21 -5.40 -5.28
N GLU A 86 13.40 -4.98 -4.82
CA GLU A 86 13.82 -3.60 -5.00
C GLU A 86 13.80 -3.23 -6.49
N PRO A 87 13.24 -2.07 -6.86
CA PRO A 87 13.21 -1.62 -8.24
C PRO A 87 14.65 -1.50 -8.78
N GLY A 88 15.02 -2.43 -9.67
CA GLY A 88 16.38 -2.53 -10.24
C GLY A 88 17.13 -3.83 -9.91
N SER A 89 16.61 -4.66 -8.99
CA SER A 89 17.19 -5.97 -8.65
C SER A 89 16.74 -7.11 -9.58
N LEU A 90 15.63 -6.92 -10.31
CA LEU A 90 15.29 -7.82 -11.42
C LEU A 90 16.39 -7.70 -12.48
N PRO A 91 16.93 -8.83 -12.99
CA PRO A 91 17.78 -8.77 -14.17
C PRO A 91 16.97 -8.04 -15.24
N THR A 92 17.51 -6.91 -15.73
CA THR A 92 16.87 -6.10 -16.77
C THR A 92 16.27 -7.06 -17.78
N THR A 93 14.94 -7.14 -17.81
CA THR A 93 14.25 -7.97 -18.79
C THR A 93 14.77 -7.50 -20.12
N ARG A 94 15.59 -8.33 -20.78
CA ARG A 94 16.15 -8.00 -22.08
C ARG A 94 14.93 -7.77 -22.95
N LEU A 95 14.74 -6.55 -23.45
CA LEU A 95 13.79 -6.32 -24.53
C LEU A 95 14.23 -7.25 -25.65
N VAL A 96 13.53 -8.37 -25.82
CA VAL A 96 13.70 -9.22 -26.99
C VAL A 96 13.31 -8.31 -28.15
N GLN A 97 14.22 -8.14 -29.10
CA GLN A 97 13.93 -7.32 -30.27
C GLN A 97 12.63 -7.84 -30.90
N SER A 98 11.75 -6.90 -31.25
CA SER A 98 10.49 -7.26 -31.90
C SER A 98 10.79 -8.13 -33.13
N PRO A 99 10.06 -9.24 -33.33
CA PRO A 99 10.31 -10.09 -34.48
C PRO A 99 10.18 -9.28 -35.77
N THR A 100 11.15 -9.41 -36.65
CA THR A 100 11.16 -8.78 -37.97
C THR A 100 10.13 -9.44 -38.88
N ALA A 101 9.81 -8.81 -40.01
CA ALA A 101 8.89 -9.38 -41.00
C ALA A 101 9.32 -10.77 -41.51
N ALA A 102 10.63 -11.07 -41.48
CA ALA A 102 11.17 -12.39 -41.81
C ALA A 102 10.83 -13.43 -40.73
N ASP A 103 10.86 -13.06 -39.44
CA ASP A 103 10.51 -13.94 -38.33
C ASP A 103 9.03 -14.33 -38.34
N TRP A 104 8.16 -13.47 -38.86
CA TRP A 104 6.73 -13.76 -39.06
C TRP A 104 6.46 -14.66 -40.28
N SER A 105 7.41 -14.78 -41.22
CA SER A 105 7.22 -15.54 -42.45
C SER A 105 7.34 -17.06 -42.28
N GLU A 106 7.94 -17.50 -41.18
CA GLU A 106 8.04 -18.93 -40.80
C GLU A 106 6.90 -19.37 -39.87
N ILE A 107 6.08 -18.45 -39.38
CA ILE A 107 4.92 -18.78 -38.57
C ILE A 107 3.81 -19.21 -39.53
N ALA A 108 3.55 -20.51 -39.56
CA ALA A 108 2.41 -21.09 -40.27
C ALA A 108 1.14 -20.27 -39.98
N PRO A 109 0.24 -20.05 -40.95
CA PRO A 109 -0.90 -19.17 -40.79
C PRO A 109 -1.65 -19.55 -39.53
N ALA A 110 -1.75 -18.59 -38.60
CA ALA A 110 -2.43 -18.78 -37.34
C ALA A 110 -3.87 -19.19 -37.61
N GLU A 111 -4.16 -20.48 -37.48
CA GLU A 111 -5.53 -20.92 -37.27
C GLU A 111 -6.04 -20.13 -36.08
N LYS A 112 -7.13 -19.40 -36.31
CA LYS A 112 -7.73 -18.48 -35.36
C LYS A 112 -8.32 -19.31 -34.22
N VAL A 113 -7.47 -19.77 -33.29
CA VAL A 113 -7.89 -20.49 -32.09
C VAL A 113 -8.50 -19.47 -31.13
N LEU A 114 -9.68 -18.97 -31.48
CA LEU A 114 -10.62 -18.41 -30.52
C LEU A 114 -11.05 -19.58 -29.65
N ARG A 115 -10.41 -19.76 -28.49
CA ARG A 115 -10.90 -20.69 -27.47
C ARG A 115 -12.26 -20.19 -27.03
N THR A 116 -13.33 -20.82 -27.52
CA THR A 116 -14.67 -20.64 -26.96
C THR A 116 -14.65 -21.21 -25.54
N VAL A 117 -14.87 -20.35 -24.55
CA VAL A 117 -15.03 -20.75 -23.15
C VAL A 117 -16.40 -21.43 -23.04
N PRO A 118 -16.49 -22.70 -22.58
CA PRO A 118 -17.79 -23.31 -22.33
C PRO A 118 -18.43 -22.62 -21.12
N ILE A 119 -19.63 -22.07 -21.32
CA ILE A 119 -20.48 -21.55 -20.25
C ILE A 119 -21.46 -22.67 -19.89
N GLU A 120 -21.14 -23.46 -18.87
CA GLU A 120 -22.14 -24.33 -18.25
C GLU A 120 -23.02 -23.47 -17.33
N ARG A 121 -24.33 -23.49 -17.59
CA ARG A 121 -25.34 -22.99 -16.66
C ARG A 121 -25.93 -24.19 -15.95
N GLU A 122 -25.61 -24.36 -14.67
CA GLU A 122 -26.38 -25.26 -13.82
C GLU A 122 -27.78 -24.67 -13.63
N GLY A 123 -28.79 -25.51 -13.83
CA GLY A 123 -30.20 -25.26 -13.52
C GLY A 123 -30.63 -26.04 -12.29
#